data_AF-A0A6A1VDL0-F1
#
_entry.id   AF-A0A6A1VDL0-F1
#
_cell.length_a   1.000
_cell.length_b   1.000
_cell.length_c   1.000
_cell.angle_alpha   90.00
_cell.angle_beta   90.00
_cell.angle_gamma   90.00
#
_symmetry.space_group_name_H-M   'P 1'
#
loop_
_entity.id
_entity.type
_entity.pdbx_description
1 polymer ?
#
loop_
_entity_poly.entity_id
_entity_poly.type
_entity_poly.pdbx_seq_one_letter_code
_entity_poly.pdbx_strand_id
1 'polypeptide(L)'
;MSRLIAIRDDDVSAASEALANGGLNSPAKEKATNRGAYGCRSPLLLRRARQLLAVTKLKVILFICGFCVVLLFTSSIISFMGWKLGEKDIEPALMTLNRFGNQSSASLWYELAYLEAKERVKKGDMVWQLGMGSGPKCNSVVLECIRPIVGESKRGPWDDCIHRYPIAALDQGI
;
A
#
# COMPACT_ATOMS: atom_id res chain seq x y z
N MET A 1 78.18 -53.57 -45.20
CA MET A 1 79.58 -53.10 -45.15
C MET A 1 79.66 -51.94 -44.19
N SER A 2 80.37 -52.16 -43.09
CA SER A 2 80.51 -51.27 -41.94
C SER A 2 81.33 -50.02 -42.27
N ARG A 3 81.01 -48.88 -41.64
CA ARG A 3 81.88 -47.69 -41.61
C ARG A 3 82.07 -47.29 -40.16
N LEU A 4 83.30 -47.49 -39.67
CA LEU A 4 83.71 -47.22 -38.30
C LEU A 4 84.40 -45.85 -38.24
N ILE A 5 83.69 -44.92 -37.58
CA ILE A 5 84.06 -43.85 -36.64
C ILE A 5 85.53 -43.36 -36.58
N ALA A 6 85.70 -42.03 -36.53
CA ALA A 6 86.66 -41.38 -35.63
C ALA A 6 86.02 -40.15 -34.96
N ILE A 7 86.15 -40.08 -33.64
CA ILE A 7 85.60 -39.12 -32.68
C ILE A 7 86.54 -37.91 -32.58
N ARG A 8 85.98 -36.72 -32.38
CA ARG A 8 86.72 -35.56 -31.83
C ARG A 8 85.89 -34.98 -30.70
N ASP A 9 86.44 -35.11 -29.50
CA ASP A 9 85.94 -34.57 -28.24
C ASP A 9 86.19 -33.06 -28.20
N ASP A 10 85.17 -32.30 -27.79
CA ASP A 10 85.33 -30.98 -27.19
C ASP A 10 84.27 -30.82 -26.08
N ASP A 11 84.74 -31.08 -24.87
CA ASP A 11 84.40 -30.47 -23.57
C ASP A 11 82.94 -30.19 -23.19
N VAL A 12 82.36 -31.23 -22.59
CA VAL A 12 81.32 -31.15 -21.57
C VAL A 12 81.92 -30.60 -20.28
N SER A 13 82.09 -29.28 -20.17
CA SER A 13 82.41 -28.61 -18.89
C SER A 13 81.75 -27.24 -18.71
N ALA A 14 80.85 -26.82 -19.61
CA ALA A 14 80.15 -25.53 -19.51
C ALA A 14 78.65 -25.63 -19.15
N ALA A 15 78.12 -26.85 -18.97
CA ALA A 15 76.68 -27.07 -18.82
C ALA A 15 76.21 -27.39 -17.39
N SER A 16 77.10 -27.61 -16.42
CA SER A 16 76.74 -28.06 -15.07
C SER A 16 76.80 -27.00 -13.97
N GLU A 17 77.30 -25.79 -14.22
CA GLU A 17 77.39 -24.73 -13.19
C GLU A 17 76.35 -23.59 -13.36
N ALA A 18 75.57 -23.57 -14.44
CA ALA A 18 74.60 -22.49 -14.71
C ALA A 18 73.17 -22.75 -14.20
N LEU A 19 72.87 -23.93 -13.62
CA LEU A 19 71.51 -24.24 -13.13
C LEU A 19 71.35 -24.12 -11.60
N ALA A 20 72.43 -23.84 -10.87
CA ALA A 20 72.41 -23.86 -9.39
C ALA A 20 72.19 -22.48 -8.75
N ASN A 21 72.33 -21.36 -9.47
CA ASN A 21 72.21 -20.02 -8.89
C ASN A 21 71.60 -19.03 -9.89
N GLY A 22 70.28 -18.86 -9.86
CA GLY A 22 69.59 -17.91 -10.75
C GLY A 22 68.11 -17.79 -10.45
N GLY A 23 67.77 -16.99 -9.44
CA GLY A 23 66.39 -16.65 -9.12
C GLY A 23 65.64 -16.04 -10.29
N LEU A 24 64.63 -16.74 -10.80
CA LEU A 24 63.65 -16.19 -11.73
C LEU A 24 62.43 -15.67 -10.97
N ASN A 25 62.64 -14.57 -10.23
CA ASN A 25 61.54 -13.73 -9.78
C ASN A 25 61.08 -12.88 -10.96
N SER A 26 60.15 -13.44 -11.74
CA SER A 26 59.52 -12.73 -12.85
C SER A 26 58.56 -11.67 -12.29
N PRO A 27 58.58 -10.41 -12.77
CA PRO A 27 57.66 -9.35 -12.32
C PRO A 27 56.18 -9.70 -12.56
N ALA A 28 55.91 -10.67 -13.45
CA ALA A 28 54.58 -11.21 -13.67
C ALA A 28 54.07 -12.08 -12.49
N LYS A 29 54.96 -12.81 -11.79
CA LYS A 29 54.61 -13.62 -10.60
C LYS A 29 54.41 -12.78 -9.34
N GLU A 30 55.17 -11.70 -9.20
CA GLU A 30 55.01 -10.74 -8.08
C GLU A 30 53.72 -9.92 -8.20
N LYS A 31 53.33 -9.56 -9.42
CA LYS A 31 52.07 -8.84 -9.70
C LYS A 31 50.82 -9.71 -9.52
N ALA A 32 50.96 -11.04 -9.56
CA ALA A 32 49.88 -11.98 -9.28
C ALA A 32 49.71 -12.26 -7.77
N THR A 33 50.81 -12.25 -7.01
CA THR A 33 50.82 -12.50 -5.56
C THR A 33 50.39 -11.26 -4.75
N ASN A 34 50.61 -10.05 -5.26
CA ASN A 34 50.14 -8.80 -4.63
C ASN A 34 48.67 -8.44 -4.94
N ARG A 35 47.98 -9.22 -5.78
CA ARG A 35 46.53 -9.10 -5.96
C ARG A 35 45.84 -9.93 -4.90
N GLY A 36 45.60 -9.32 -3.74
CA GLY A 36 44.81 -9.94 -2.67
C GLY A 36 43.54 -10.59 -3.24
N ALA A 37 43.30 -11.84 -2.87
CA ALA A 37 42.21 -12.67 -3.41
C ALA A 37 40.79 -12.13 -3.14
N TYR A 38 40.65 -11.01 -2.42
CA TYR A 38 39.36 -10.36 -2.17
C TYR A 38 39.47 -8.83 -2.24
N GLY A 39 40.00 -8.32 -3.35
CA GLY A 39 39.91 -6.90 -3.72
C GLY A 39 38.50 -6.54 -4.20
N CYS A 40 37.63 -6.20 -3.25
CA CYS A 40 36.38 -5.43 -3.37
C CYS A 40 35.91 -5.07 -4.80
N ARG A 41 35.21 -5.99 -5.47
CA ARG A 41 34.23 -5.64 -6.50
C ARG A 41 32.86 -5.89 -5.92
N SER A 42 32.20 -4.85 -5.40
CA SER A 42 30.74 -4.90 -5.30
C SER A 42 30.22 -5.34 -6.68
N PRO A 43 29.53 -6.49 -6.80
CA PRO A 43 29.28 -7.04 -8.11
C PRO A 43 28.38 -6.06 -8.85
N LEU A 44 28.64 -5.83 -10.14
CA LEU A 44 27.84 -4.96 -11.00
C LEU A 44 26.33 -5.31 -10.92
N LEU A 45 26.03 -6.55 -10.55
CA LEU A 45 24.70 -7.04 -10.20
C LEU A 45 24.09 -6.37 -8.96
N LEU A 46 24.85 -6.09 -7.90
CA LEU A 46 24.34 -5.38 -6.72
C LEU A 46 24.08 -3.89 -7.02
N ARG A 47 24.91 -3.27 -7.88
CA ARG A 47 24.65 -1.91 -8.38
C ARG A 47 23.42 -1.85 -9.29
N ARG A 48 23.29 -2.77 -10.24
CA ARG A 48 22.10 -2.89 -11.10
C ARG A 48 20.84 -3.27 -10.30
N ALA A 49 20.94 -4.17 -9.33
CA ALA A 49 19.84 -4.52 -8.43
C ALA A 49 19.46 -3.35 -7.53
N ARG A 50 20.41 -2.57 -7.00
CA ARG A 50 20.10 -1.32 -6.29
C ARG A 50 19.44 -0.28 -7.19
N GLN A 51 19.86 -0.16 -8.45
CA GLN A 51 19.20 0.75 -9.40
C GLN A 51 17.82 0.26 -9.83
N LEU A 52 17.61 -1.04 -10.02
CA LEU A 52 16.29 -1.61 -10.29
C LEU A 52 15.37 -1.51 -9.06
N LEU A 53 15.87 -1.81 -7.86
CA LEU A 53 15.14 -1.61 -6.61
C LEU A 53 14.82 -0.12 -6.38
N ALA A 54 15.74 0.80 -6.72
CA ALA A 54 15.50 2.23 -6.63
C ALA A 54 14.45 2.71 -7.65
N VAL A 55 14.48 2.21 -8.88
CA VAL A 55 13.50 2.56 -9.93
C VAL A 55 12.13 1.96 -9.63
N THR A 56 12.05 0.71 -9.14
CA THR A 56 10.78 0.10 -8.73
C THR A 56 10.22 0.79 -7.49
N LYS A 57 11.07 1.12 -6.49
CA LYS A 57 10.65 1.94 -5.34
C LYS A 57 10.19 3.32 -5.77
N LEU A 58 10.89 3.98 -6.70
CA LEU A 58 10.50 5.29 -7.23
C LEU A 58 9.18 5.20 -8.00
N LYS A 59 8.97 4.16 -8.81
CA LYS A 59 7.68 3.93 -9.51
C LYS A 59 6.54 3.69 -8.53
N VAL A 60 6.76 2.90 -7.47
CA VAL A 60 5.77 2.67 -6.41
C VAL A 60 5.50 3.97 -5.64
N ILE A 61 6.54 4.74 -5.30
CA ILE A 61 6.39 6.05 -4.65
C ILE A 61 5.62 7.02 -5.56
N LEU A 62 5.95 7.10 -6.85
CA LEU A 62 5.22 7.94 -7.81
C LEU A 62 3.77 7.48 -8.00
N PHE A 63 3.52 6.17 -7.96
CA PHE A 63 2.16 5.63 -8.04
C PHE A 63 1.36 5.94 -6.77
N ILE A 64 1.98 5.79 -5.59
CA ILE A 64 1.38 6.17 -4.30
C ILE A 64 1.16 7.69 -4.25
N CYS A 65 2.13 8.50 -4.64
CA CYS A 65 2.00 9.95 -4.70
C CYS A 65 0.89 10.36 -5.67
N GLY A 66 0.84 9.79 -6.87
CA GLY A 66 -0.22 10.04 -7.84
C GLY A 66 -1.59 9.62 -7.31
N PHE A 67 -1.68 8.45 -6.69
CA PHE A 67 -2.90 7.97 -6.03
C PHE A 67 -3.33 8.89 -4.88
N CYS A 68 -2.40 9.34 -4.03
CA CYS A 68 -2.66 10.31 -2.98
C CYS A 68 -3.15 11.65 -3.55
N VAL A 69 -2.55 12.14 -4.64
CA VAL A 69 -3.01 13.37 -5.32
C VAL A 69 -4.42 13.19 -5.85
N VAL A 70 -4.74 12.04 -6.46
CA VAL A 70 -6.09 11.71 -6.91
C VAL A 70 -7.07 11.67 -5.74
N LEU A 71 -6.73 11.03 -4.62
CA LEU A 71 -7.57 10.97 -3.42
C LEU A 71 -7.82 12.37 -2.84
N LEU A 72 -6.76 13.18 -2.71
CA LEU A 72 -6.89 14.56 -2.23
C LEU A 72 -7.73 15.42 -3.19
N PHE A 73 -7.58 15.24 -4.50
CA PHE A 73 -8.43 15.91 -5.48
C PHE A 73 -9.89 15.47 -5.37
N THR A 74 -10.17 14.17 -5.17
CA THR A 74 -11.55 13.69 -4.99
C THR A 74 -12.19 14.25 -3.73
N SER A 75 -11.46 14.31 -2.61
CA SER A 75 -11.95 14.94 -1.37
C SER A 75 -12.24 16.43 -1.54
N SER A 76 -11.41 17.11 -2.34
CA SER A 76 -11.61 18.53 -2.69
C SER A 76 -12.84 18.73 -3.60
N ILE A 77 -13.08 17.83 -4.55
CA ILE A 77 -14.26 17.85 -5.42
C ILE A 77 -15.54 17.62 -4.61
N ILE A 78 -15.55 16.67 -3.67
CA ILE A 78 -16.70 16.43 -2.78
C ILE A 78 -17.01 17.68 -1.93
N SER A 79 -15.95 18.34 -1.42
CA SER A 79 -16.08 19.60 -0.68
C SER A 79 -16.59 20.75 -1.56
N PHE A 80 -16.21 20.77 -2.84
CA PHE A 80 -16.64 21.74 -3.84
C PHE A 80 -18.09 21.50 -4.32
N MET A 81 -18.55 20.25 -4.38
CA MET A 81 -19.93 19.88 -4.70
C MET A 81 -20.95 20.28 -3.62
N GLY A 82 -20.49 20.86 -2.50
CA GLY A 82 -21.34 21.49 -1.48
C GLY A 82 -22.02 20.50 -0.54
N TRP A 83 -21.66 19.22 -0.57
CA TRP A 83 -22.22 18.19 0.31
C TRP A 83 -21.45 18.16 1.63
N LYS A 84 -21.52 19.25 2.38
CA LYS A 84 -21.07 19.24 3.77
C LYS A 84 -22.17 18.61 4.62
N LEU A 85 -22.20 17.28 4.69
CA LEU A 85 -23.01 16.58 5.69
C LEU A 85 -22.47 16.95 7.07
N GLY A 86 -23.33 17.51 7.91
CA GLY A 86 -23.00 17.80 9.30
C GLY A 86 -23.10 16.56 10.17
N GLU A 87 -22.63 16.66 11.41
CA GLU A 87 -22.75 15.60 12.41
C GLU A 87 -24.20 15.12 12.58
N LYS A 88 -25.15 16.05 12.52
CA LYS A 88 -26.59 15.76 12.62
C LYS A 88 -27.12 14.88 11.47
N ASP A 89 -26.51 14.97 10.28
CA ASP A 89 -26.92 14.21 9.10
C ASP A 89 -26.36 12.78 9.15
N ILE A 90 -25.19 12.60 9.76
CA ILE A 90 -24.51 11.31 9.92
C ILE A 90 -25.00 10.57 11.19
N GLU A 91 -25.53 11.31 12.16
CA GLU A 91 -26.07 10.80 13.42
C GLU A 91 -26.99 9.57 13.25
N PRO A 92 -28.00 9.55 12.36
CA PRO A 92 -28.90 8.39 12.23
C PRO A 92 -28.15 7.11 11.85
N ALA A 93 -27.18 7.21 10.94
CA ALA A 93 -26.35 6.08 10.50
C ALA A 93 -25.47 5.57 11.64
N LEU A 94 -24.82 6.48 12.39
CA LEU A 94 -23.96 6.11 13.52
C LEU A 94 -24.74 5.49 14.67
N MET A 95 -25.88 6.07 15.04
CA MET A 95 -26.70 5.54 16.14
C MET A 95 -27.33 4.19 15.75
N THR A 96 -27.77 4.05 14.49
CA THR A 96 -28.27 2.78 13.97
C THR A 96 -27.19 1.70 14.00
N LEU A 97 -25.99 2.02 13.49
CA LEU A 97 -24.86 1.10 13.49
C LEU A 97 -24.43 0.74 14.92
N ASN A 98 -24.43 1.70 15.84
CA ASN A 98 -24.09 1.47 17.24
C ASN A 98 -25.08 0.51 17.92
N ARG A 99 -26.38 0.67 17.67
CA ARG A 99 -27.41 -0.15 18.33
C ARG A 99 -27.59 -1.52 17.69
N PHE A 100 -27.72 -1.57 16.37
CA PHE A 100 -28.13 -2.76 15.64
C PHE A 100 -27.00 -3.42 14.86
N GLY A 101 -25.83 -2.76 14.75
CA GLY A 101 -24.78 -3.18 13.84
C GLY A 101 -25.18 -3.02 12.38
N ASN A 102 -24.38 -3.59 11.48
CA ASN A 102 -24.69 -3.59 10.06
C ASN A 102 -25.74 -4.68 9.77
N GLN A 103 -27.00 -4.27 9.61
CA GLN A 103 -28.12 -5.14 9.26
C GLN A 103 -28.29 -5.27 7.73
N SER A 104 -27.19 -5.19 6.99
CA SER A 104 -27.18 -5.19 5.52
C SER A 104 -28.17 -4.14 4.98
N SER A 105 -28.95 -4.47 3.94
CA SER A 105 -29.94 -3.59 3.33
C SER A 105 -31.02 -3.08 4.29
N ALA A 106 -31.28 -3.76 5.42
CA ALA A 106 -32.28 -3.33 6.38
C ALA A 106 -31.84 -2.09 7.21
N SER A 107 -30.53 -1.79 7.24
CA SER A 107 -29.98 -0.66 8.02
C SER A 107 -30.63 0.68 7.64
N LEU A 108 -30.92 0.89 6.34
CA LEU A 108 -31.58 2.09 5.83
C LEU A 108 -32.96 2.34 6.48
N TRP A 109 -33.70 1.28 6.79
CA TRP A 109 -35.02 1.39 7.42
C TRP A 109 -34.91 1.70 8.92
N TYR A 110 -33.89 1.18 9.59
CA TYR A 110 -33.61 1.54 10.98
C TYR A 110 -33.14 2.99 11.12
N GLU A 111 -32.37 3.50 10.15
CA GLU A 111 -31.98 4.91 10.04
C GLU A 111 -33.19 5.82 9.81
N LEU A 112 -34.10 5.44 8.90
CA LEU A 112 -35.34 6.17 8.68
C LEU A 112 -36.22 6.18 9.94
N ALA A 113 -36.36 5.03 10.59
CA ALA A 113 -37.09 4.92 11.85
C ALA A 113 -36.47 5.77 12.98
N TYR A 114 -35.14 5.95 12.98
CA TYR A 114 -34.46 6.85 13.92
C TYR A 114 -34.86 8.30 13.66
N LEU A 115 -34.86 8.73 12.40
CA LEU A 115 -35.28 10.07 11.99
C LEU A 115 -36.75 10.33 12.33
N GLU A 116 -37.62 9.34 12.12
CA GLU A 116 -39.04 9.40 12.50
C GLU A 116 -39.22 9.46 14.02
N ALA A 117 -38.51 8.63 14.78
CA ALA A 117 -38.57 8.62 16.24
C ALA A 117 -38.03 9.91 16.87
N LYS A 118 -37.11 10.60 16.20
CA LYS A 118 -36.67 11.97 16.57
C LYS A 118 -37.59 13.07 16.02
N GLU A 119 -38.64 12.72 15.29
CA GLU A 119 -39.58 13.64 14.64
C GLU A 119 -38.86 14.70 13.78
N ARG A 120 -37.74 14.31 13.14
CA ARG A 120 -36.91 15.19 12.32
C ARG A 120 -37.45 15.36 10.90
N VAL A 121 -38.29 14.43 10.44
CA VAL A 121 -38.93 14.44 9.12
C VAL A 121 -40.35 14.97 9.26
N LYS A 122 -40.70 16.00 8.50
CA LYS A 122 -42.03 16.61 8.49
C LYS A 122 -42.76 16.28 7.19
N LYS A 123 -44.08 16.48 7.19
CA LYS A 123 -44.90 16.31 5.98
C LYS A 123 -44.39 17.24 4.86
N GLY A 124 -44.15 16.66 3.69
CA GLY A 124 -43.59 17.33 2.50
C GLY A 124 -42.06 17.28 2.41
N ASP A 125 -41.37 16.82 3.46
CA ASP A 125 -39.92 16.66 3.41
C ASP A 125 -39.53 15.46 2.53
N MET A 126 -38.43 15.59 1.80
CA MET A 126 -37.84 14.51 1.02
C MET A 126 -36.65 13.91 1.78
N VAL A 127 -36.65 12.59 1.95
CA VAL A 127 -35.54 11.83 2.51
C VAL A 127 -34.84 11.08 1.38
N TRP A 128 -33.55 11.33 1.21
CA TRP A 128 -32.73 10.62 0.25
C TRP A 128 -31.92 9.52 0.95
N GLN A 129 -32.13 8.27 0.54
CA GLN A 129 -31.39 7.12 1.05
C GLN A 129 -30.41 6.60 0.01
N LEU A 130 -29.21 6.29 0.47
CA LEU A 130 -28.11 5.76 -0.33
C LEU A 130 -27.61 4.46 0.29
N GLY A 131 -27.65 3.37 -0.47
CA GLY A 131 -27.18 2.06 -0.04
C GLY A 131 -26.11 1.51 -0.98
N MET A 132 -25.00 1.04 -0.43
CA MET A 132 -23.95 0.37 -1.19
C MET A 132 -24.00 -1.15 -0.96
N GLY A 133 -23.98 -1.92 -2.05
CA GLY A 133 -23.97 -3.39 -2.01
C GLY A 133 -22.59 -3.99 -2.23
N SER A 134 -22.53 -5.31 -2.46
CA SER A 134 -21.29 -5.97 -2.87
C SER A 134 -20.88 -5.55 -4.29
N GLY A 135 -19.66 -5.01 -4.43
CA GLY A 135 -19.14 -4.49 -5.69
C GLY A 135 -19.49 -3.01 -5.92
N PRO A 136 -19.28 -2.48 -7.14
CA PRO A 136 -19.52 -1.06 -7.45
C PRO A 136 -21.02 -0.76 -7.70
N LYS A 137 -21.91 -1.26 -6.84
CA LYS A 137 -23.37 -1.10 -6.97
C LYS A 137 -23.91 -0.20 -5.88
N CYS A 138 -24.48 0.93 -6.30
CA CYS A 138 -25.18 1.87 -5.44
C CYS A 138 -26.67 1.85 -5.75
N ASN A 139 -27.50 1.83 -4.70
CA ASN A 139 -28.93 2.07 -4.78
C ASN A 139 -29.25 3.44 -4.18
N SER A 140 -30.16 4.17 -4.80
CA SER A 140 -30.55 5.52 -4.44
C SER A 140 -32.06 5.65 -4.54
N VAL A 141 -32.72 6.05 -3.45
CA VAL A 141 -34.17 6.30 -3.42
C VAL A 141 -34.48 7.59 -2.70
N VAL A 142 -35.38 8.39 -3.27
CA VAL A 142 -35.90 9.61 -2.65
C VAL A 142 -37.34 9.34 -2.24
N LEU A 143 -37.66 9.54 -0.97
CA LEU A 143 -38.97 9.31 -0.37
C LEU A 143 -39.55 10.63 0.11
N GLU A 144 -40.80 10.93 -0.24
CA GLU A 144 -41.52 12.09 0.28
C GLU A 144 -42.37 11.68 1.50
N CYS A 145 -42.28 12.47 2.56
CA CYS A 145 -43.09 12.28 3.74
C CYS A 145 -44.52 12.80 3.52
N ILE A 146 -45.45 11.90 3.24
CA ILE A 146 -46.84 12.27 2.88
C ILE A 146 -47.74 12.59 4.08
N ARG A 147 -47.28 12.34 5.31
CA ARG A 147 -48.07 12.51 6.55
C ARG A 147 -47.24 13.22 7.64
N PRO A 148 -47.86 13.88 8.62
CA PRO A 148 -47.13 14.35 9.78
C PRO A 148 -46.60 13.16 10.62
N ILE A 149 -45.35 13.25 11.04
CA ILE A 149 -44.70 12.29 11.94
C ILE A 149 -44.83 12.83 13.37
N VAL A 150 -45.70 12.20 14.17
CA VAL A 150 -45.95 12.58 15.56
C VAL A 150 -46.15 11.33 16.39
N GLY A 151 -45.41 11.22 17.49
CA GLY A 151 -45.49 10.10 18.43
C GLY A 151 -44.85 8.81 17.95
N GLU A 152 -44.07 8.83 16.86
CA GLU A 152 -43.31 7.64 16.41
C GLU A 152 -42.18 7.31 17.40
N SER A 153 -41.78 8.24 18.26
CA SER A 153 -40.92 7.96 19.41
C SER A 153 -41.49 6.91 20.37
N LYS A 154 -42.79 6.62 20.30
CA LYS A 154 -43.48 5.61 21.12
C LYS A 154 -43.81 4.32 20.35
N ARG A 155 -43.26 4.18 19.15
CA ARG A 155 -43.61 3.12 18.20
C ARG A 155 -42.34 2.62 17.51
N GLY A 156 -42.27 1.32 17.27
CA GLY A 156 -41.20 0.73 16.49
C GLY A 156 -39.88 0.52 17.25
N PRO A 157 -38.76 0.38 16.53
CA PRO A 157 -37.52 -0.23 17.07
C PRO A 157 -36.74 0.68 18.04
N TRP A 158 -37.15 1.94 18.18
CA TRP A 158 -36.49 2.96 18.99
C TRP A 158 -37.31 3.39 20.22
N ASP A 159 -38.54 2.89 20.39
CA ASP A 159 -39.50 3.32 21.42
C ASP A 159 -38.91 3.37 22.85
N ASP A 160 -38.24 2.30 23.24
CA ASP A 160 -37.69 2.10 24.58
C ASP A 160 -36.45 2.96 24.90
N CYS A 161 -35.83 3.58 23.89
CA CYS A 161 -34.45 4.03 24.02
C CYS A 161 -34.10 5.32 23.30
N ILE A 162 -34.97 5.87 22.43
CA ILE A 162 -34.64 7.00 21.57
C ILE A 162 -34.15 8.23 22.35
N HIS A 163 -34.63 8.39 23.58
CA HIS A 163 -34.24 9.47 24.49
C HIS A 163 -32.77 9.38 24.97
N ARG A 164 -32.11 8.21 24.86
CA ARG A 164 -30.71 8.00 25.23
C ARG A 164 -29.71 8.36 24.12
N TYR A 165 -30.21 8.66 22.92
CA TYR A 165 -29.40 8.99 21.74
C TYR A 165 -29.49 10.49 21.43
N PRO A 166 -28.47 11.12 20.81
CA PRO A 166 -27.19 10.52 20.44
C PRO A 166 -26.31 10.20 21.65
N ILE A 167 -25.42 9.21 21.51
CA ILE A 167 -24.44 8.90 22.56
C ILE A 167 -23.32 9.94 22.47
N ALA A 168 -23.14 10.74 23.52
CA ALA A 168 -22.15 11.82 23.58
C ALA A 168 -20.69 11.38 23.29
N ALA A 169 -20.37 10.09 23.43
CA ALA A 169 -19.04 9.55 23.13
C ALA A 169 -18.64 9.61 21.65
N LEU A 170 -19.60 9.79 20.73
CA LEU A 170 -19.32 10.00 19.29
C LEU A 170 -18.98 11.46 18.95
N ASP A 171 -19.10 12.39 19.91
CA ASP A 171 -18.84 13.83 19.76
C ASP A 171 -17.34 14.19 20.00
N GLN A 172 -16.53 13.24 20.49
CA GLN A 172 -15.15 13.50 20.94
C GLN A 172 -14.03 13.05 19.98
N GLY A 173 -14.31 12.81 18.70
CA GLY A 173 -13.24 12.73 17.71
C GLY A 173 -13.47 11.73 16.58
N ILE A 174 -13.81 12.29 15.42
CA ILE A 174 -13.29 11.88 14.11
C ILE A 174 -12.72 13.14 13.47
#